data_AF-A0A2K5KKA9-F1
#
_entry.id   AF-A0A2K5KKA9-F1
#
_cell.length_a   1.000
_cell.length_b   1.000
_cell.length_c   1.000
_cell.angle_alpha   90.00
_cell.angle_beta   90.00
_cell.angle_gamma   90.00
#
_symmetry.space_group_name_H-M   'P 1'
#
loop_
_entity.id
_entity.type
_entity.pdbx_description
1 polymer ?
#
loop_
_entity_poly.entity_id
_entity_poly.type
_entity_poly.pdbx_seq_one_letter_code
_entity_poly.pdbx_strand_id
1 'polypeptide(L)'
;MEEIYAKFVSQKIRKTRWRPLPPENFGNLDSDGGFEGDHQLLCDIRHHGDTLSVNQQWTTAHYHAGPGSPSYSSAPCVGVVCNNPEIVIVGEHGRINLFKADHKEATRTIDNADSNTFHAATFLQTPEILTVNSTGQLKTLDFRQQGNELSHILSLTSDRVPLHCVDRHPNQQHVVATGGQDGILSIWDVRQGTMPVSLLKAREAEMWEVHFHPSNPDHLFTCSEDGSLWHWDASTDVPEKLSLFHQGGKSSTFLSQSISNQANVRQSVISSWLSTDPAKHRIEITSLLPSRSLSVNSLDVLDPCLVCGTDAEAIYVARYLFS
;
A
#
# COMPACT_ATOMS: atom_id res chain seq x y z
N MET A 1 -10.62 4.65 24.89
CA MET A 1 -10.99 5.60 23.83
C MET A 1 -10.03 5.27 22.71
N GLU A 2 -10.50 4.50 21.73
CA GLU A 2 -9.67 3.99 20.63
C GLU A 2 -9.22 5.17 19.77
N GLU A 3 -7.90 5.30 19.61
CA GLU A 3 -7.30 6.26 18.70
C GLU A 3 -7.56 5.77 17.27
N ILE A 4 -8.42 6.47 16.55
CA ILE A 4 -8.68 6.22 15.13
C ILE A 4 -7.55 6.89 14.34
N TYR A 5 -6.62 6.08 13.83
CA TYR A 5 -5.62 6.54 12.86
C TYR A 5 -6.23 6.48 11.47
N ALA A 6 -6.84 7.57 11.02
CA ALA A 6 -7.23 7.67 9.63
C ALA A 6 -5.98 7.95 8.78
N LYS A 7 -5.49 6.97 8.01
CA LYS A 7 -4.53 7.20 6.93
C LYS A 7 -5.24 7.90 5.77
N PHE A 8 -5.47 9.20 5.88
CA PHE A 8 -5.87 10.01 4.73
C PHE A 8 -4.62 10.38 3.93
N VAL A 9 -4.32 9.57 2.90
CA VAL A 9 -3.48 10.02 1.79
C VAL A 9 -4.40 10.59 0.73
N SER A 10 -4.65 11.90 0.79
CA SER A 10 -5.20 12.65 -0.32
C SER A 10 -4.16 12.73 -1.45
N GLN A 11 -3.90 11.62 -2.13
CA GLN A 11 -3.09 11.64 -3.35
C GLN A 11 -3.22 10.45 -4.29
N LYS A 12 -3.98 9.39 -3.94
CA LYS A 12 -4.32 8.36 -4.92
C LYS A 12 -5.54 8.68 -5.78
N ILE A 13 -5.86 9.97 -5.91
CA ILE A 13 -6.69 10.49 -7.00
C ILE A 13 -5.74 10.88 -8.12
N ARG A 14 -5.24 9.88 -8.87
CA ARG A 14 -4.61 10.17 -10.16
C ARG A 14 -5.70 10.73 -11.08
N LYS A 15 -5.55 11.99 -11.47
CA LYS A 15 -6.33 12.72 -12.47
C LYS A 15 -7.86 12.76 -12.24
N THR A 16 -8.33 13.67 -11.39
CA THR A 16 -9.48 14.53 -11.70
C THR A 16 -9.61 15.64 -10.64
N ARG A 17 -9.74 16.88 -11.12
CA ARG A 17 -9.84 18.12 -10.32
C ARG A 17 -10.95 18.03 -9.28
N TRP A 18 -10.65 18.40 -8.03
CA TRP A 18 -11.65 18.93 -7.11
C TRP A 18 -11.38 20.41 -6.83
N ARG A 19 -12.44 21.23 -6.97
CA ARG A 19 -12.42 22.68 -6.75
C ARG A 19 -12.57 22.98 -5.24
N PRO A 20 -11.88 23.98 -4.69
CA PRO A 20 -12.00 24.33 -3.28
C PRO A 20 -13.33 25.03 -2.95
N LEU A 21 -13.79 24.83 -1.71
CA LEU A 21 -14.87 25.56 -1.03
C LEU A 21 -14.54 27.06 -0.93
N PRO A 22 -15.54 27.95 -0.80
CA PRO A 22 -15.38 29.39 -1.01
C PRO A 22 -14.51 30.08 0.06
N PRO A 23 -13.94 31.26 -0.25
CA PRO A 23 -12.94 31.90 0.60
C PRO A 23 -13.61 32.55 1.81
N GLU A 24 -13.30 32.07 3.02
CA GLU A 24 -13.40 32.89 4.22
C GLU A 24 -12.02 33.48 4.54
N ASN A 25 -11.99 34.81 4.49
CA ASN A 25 -10.91 35.75 4.77
C ASN A 25 -9.74 35.22 5.62
N PHE A 26 -8.62 34.89 4.96
CA PHE A 26 -7.30 35.01 5.58
C PHE A 26 -6.70 36.35 5.17
N GLY A 27 -6.44 37.18 6.18
CA GLY A 27 -5.88 38.52 6.02
C GLY A 27 -4.52 38.51 5.33
N ASN A 28 -4.26 39.62 4.65
CA ASN A 28 -3.02 39.99 3.96
C ASN A 28 -1.76 39.39 4.58
N LEU A 29 -1.09 38.53 3.81
CA LEU A 29 0.33 38.26 3.92
C LEU A 29 0.95 38.54 2.55
N ASP A 30 2.04 39.27 2.61
CA ASP A 30 2.62 40.08 1.56
C ASP A 30 2.94 39.32 0.26
N SER A 31 2.77 40.04 -0.84
CA SER A 31 3.28 39.71 -2.15
C SER A 31 4.81 39.74 -2.13
N ASP A 32 5.45 38.57 -2.11
CA ASP A 32 6.80 38.44 -2.65
C ASP A 32 6.95 37.11 -3.40
N GLY A 33 7.70 37.16 -4.49
CA GLY A 33 7.54 36.30 -5.66
C GLY A 33 7.70 34.79 -5.45
N GLY A 34 6.89 34.05 -6.24
CA GLY A 34 7.32 32.83 -6.93
C GLY A 34 7.05 31.51 -6.23
N PHE A 35 5.95 30.86 -6.61
CA PHE A 35 5.90 29.39 -6.74
C PHE A 35 4.66 28.95 -7.54
N GLU A 36 4.85 28.17 -8.61
CA GLU A 36 3.79 27.71 -9.53
C GLU A 36 3.62 26.18 -9.49
N GLY A 37 3.75 25.59 -8.29
CA GLY A 37 3.59 24.14 -8.07
C GLY A 37 2.55 23.85 -6.99
N ASP A 38 1.74 22.81 -7.20
CA ASP A 38 0.74 22.37 -6.21
C ASP A 38 1.41 22.00 -4.89
N HIS A 39 1.00 22.66 -3.81
CA HIS A 39 1.49 22.39 -2.46
C HIS A 39 1.03 20.98 -2.01
N GLN A 40 1.98 20.15 -1.59
CA GLN A 40 1.65 18.86 -0.97
C GLN A 40 1.44 19.07 0.53
N LEU A 41 0.23 18.80 0.99
CA LEU A 41 -0.17 18.98 2.39
C LEU A 41 -0.21 17.64 3.10
N LEU A 42 0.67 17.43 4.07
CA LEU A 42 0.47 16.38 5.08
C LEU A 42 -0.02 17.05 6.37
N CYS A 43 -1.03 16.48 7.02
CA CYS A 43 -1.48 16.93 8.33
C CYS A 43 -1.69 15.78 9.32
N ASP A 44 -1.36 16.05 10.58
CA ASP A 44 -1.75 15.21 11.71
C ASP A 44 -3.03 15.79 12.33
N ILE A 45 -4.00 14.94 12.68
CA ILE A 45 -5.33 15.37 13.12
C ILE A 45 -5.58 14.85 14.54
N ARG A 46 -5.91 15.76 15.45
CA ARG A 46 -6.31 15.43 16.81
C ARG A 46 -7.83 15.44 16.95
N HIS A 47 -8.37 14.36 17.51
CA HIS A 47 -9.78 14.20 17.82
C HIS A 47 -10.10 14.73 19.22
N HIS A 48 -10.99 15.71 19.32
CA HIS A 48 -11.47 16.27 20.58
C HIS A 48 -13.01 16.21 20.63
N GLY A 49 -13.58 15.14 21.17
CA GLY A 49 -15.04 14.99 21.21
C GLY A 49 -15.61 14.81 19.81
N ASP A 50 -16.43 15.73 19.31
CA ASP A 50 -16.98 15.69 17.94
C ASP A 50 -16.19 16.55 16.94
N THR A 51 -15.09 17.18 17.37
CA THR A 51 -14.29 18.08 16.51
C THR A 51 -12.93 17.48 16.15
N LEU A 52 -12.65 17.50 14.85
CA LEU A 52 -11.32 17.24 14.28
C LEU A 52 -10.56 18.56 14.21
N SER A 53 -9.34 18.59 14.74
CA SER A 53 -8.46 19.75 14.68
C SER A 53 -7.11 19.36 14.09
N VAL A 54 -6.57 20.19 13.20
CA VAL A 54 -5.22 19.98 12.65
C VAL A 54 -4.21 20.22 13.77
N ASN A 55 -3.49 19.17 14.16
CA ASN A 55 -2.42 19.23 15.15
C ASN A 55 -1.13 19.78 14.52
N GLN A 56 -0.79 19.30 13.33
CA GLN A 56 0.42 19.70 12.62
C GLN A 56 0.25 19.64 11.11
N GLN A 57 1.01 20.48 10.38
CA GLN A 57 0.98 20.60 8.94
C GLN A 57 2.40 20.70 8.37
N TRP A 58 2.71 19.90 7.36
CA TRP A 58 3.96 19.97 6.61
C TRP A 58 3.66 20.36 5.16
N THR A 59 3.98 21.60 4.79
CA THR A 59 3.72 22.18 3.45
C THR A 59 4.81 21.92 2.43
N THR A 60 5.99 21.48 2.89
CA THR A 60 7.19 21.21 2.08
C THR A 60 7.66 19.76 2.24
N ALA A 61 6.75 18.85 2.57
CA ALA A 61 7.09 17.47 2.87
C ALA A 61 7.79 16.77 1.69
N HIS A 62 7.51 17.19 0.44
CA HIS A 62 8.27 16.80 -0.76
C HIS A 62 8.60 18.00 -1.63
N TYR A 63 9.88 18.36 -1.68
CA TYR A 63 10.44 19.26 -2.68
C TYR A 63 11.68 18.61 -3.32
N HIS A 64 12.09 19.08 -4.49
CA HIS A 64 13.36 18.73 -5.10
C HIS A 64 14.26 19.96 -5.09
N ALA A 65 15.47 19.83 -4.54
CA ALA A 65 16.53 20.81 -4.69
C ALA A 65 17.44 20.35 -5.84
N GLY A 66 17.16 20.82 -7.05
CA GLY A 66 18.01 20.52 -8.20
C GLY A 66 19.39 21.20 -8.05
N PRO A 67 20.50 20.55 -8.48
CA PRO A 67 21.80 21.19 -8.46
C PRO A 67 21.81 22.40 -9.40
N GLY A 68 21.90 23.61 -8.84
CA GLY A 68 22.11 24.86 -9.57
C GLY A 68 20.85 25.69 -9.88
N SER A 69 19.66 25.30 -9.41
CA SER A 69 18.47 26.17 -9.48
C SER A 69 17.98 26.54 -8.07
N PRO A 70 17.78 27.84 -7.75
CA PRO A 70 17.09 28.26 -6.54
C PRO A 70 15.58 27.96 -6.59
N SER A 71 15.06 27.51 -7.75
CA SER A 71 13.67 27.06 -7.86
C SER A 71 13.55 25.65 -7.31
N TYR A 72 13.01 25.54 -6.10
CA TYR A 72 12.46 24.27 -5.61
C TYR A 72 11.47 23.77 -6.67
N SER A 73 11.52 22.49 -7.04
CA SER A 73 10.49 21.88 -7.90
C SER A 73 9.72 20.88 -7.04
N SER A 74 8.39 20.97 -7.03
CA SER A 74 7.54 20.02 -6.30
C SER A 74 7.73 18.63 -6.92
N ALA A 75 8.18 17.66 -6.13
CA ALA A 75 8.22 16.26 -6.55
C ALA A 75 7.00 15.58 -5.95
N PRO A 76 6.19 14.84 -6.72
CA PRO A 76 4.97 14.31 -6.15
C PRO A 76 5.28 13.17 -5.17
N CYS A 77 4.71 13.26 -3.96
CA CYS A 77 4.55 12.13 -3.05
C CYS A 77 3.76 11.01 -3.74
N VAL A 78 4.27 9.79 -3.60
CA VAL A 78 3.69 8.58 -4.20
C VAL A 78 3.18 7.63 -3.11
N GLY A 79 3.71 7.72 -1.88
CA GLY A 79 3.23 6.92 -0.76
C GLY A 79 3.52 7.57 0.58
N VAL A 80 2.57 7.44 1.51
CA VAL A 80 2.72 7.82 2.92
C VAL A 80 2.42 6.58 3.76
N VAL A 81 3.27 6.31 4.75
CA VAL A 81 3.04 5.25 5.73
C VAL A 81 3.25 5.77 7.13
N CYS A 82 2.39 5.33 8.04
CA CYS A 82 2.35 5.81 9.41
C CYS A 82 2.53 4.63 10.36
N ASN A 83 3.36 4.81 11.38
CA ASN A 83 3.46 3.97 12.55
C ASN A 83 3.76 4.87 13.76
N ASN A 84 2.71 5.26 14.51
CA ASN A 84 2.78 6.33 15.52
C ASN A 84 4.02 6.18 16.44
N PRO A 85 4.86 7.22 16.59
CA PRO A 85 4.73 8.60 16.07
C PRO A 85 5.39 8.88 14.73
N GLU A 86 5.90 7.86 14.07
CA GLU A 86 6.65 7.99 12.83
C GLU A 86 5.73 8.06 11.61
N ILE A 87 6.05 8.98 10.71
CA ILE A 87 5.41 9.12 9.41
C ILE A 87 6.52 9.11 8.37
N VAL A 88 6.45 8.18 7.44
CA VAL A 88 7.39 8.08 6.33
C VAL A 88 6.66 8.44 5.04
N ILE A 89 7.32 9.24 4.23
CA ILE A 89 6.82 9.63 2.92
C ILE A 89 7.87 9.31 1.85
N VAL A 90 7.41 8.69 0.77
CA VAL A 90 8.22 8.36 -0.41
C VAL A 90 7.70 9.14 -1.60
N GLY A 91 8.61 9.74 -2.36
CA GLY A 91 8.29 10.57 -3.52
C GLY A 91 8.94 10.07 -4.81
N GLU A 92 8.55 10.69 -5.91
CA GLU A 92 9.24 10.51 -7.19
C GLU A 92 10.72 10.94 -7.06
N HIS A 93 11.59 10.30 -7.84
CA HIS A 93 13.05 10.54 -7.84
C HIS A 93 13.82 10.08 -6.59
N GLY A 94 13.32 9.07 -5.88
CA GLY A 94 14.12 8.38 -4.86
C GLY A 94 14.23 9.13 -3.53
N ARG A 95 13.42 10.16 -3.28
CA ARG A 95 13.44 10.91 -2.01
C ARG A 95 12.57 10.23 -0.96
N ILE A 96 13.11 10.04 0.24
CA ILE A 96 12.42 9.46 1.40
C ILE A 96 12.55 10.42 2.59
N ASN A 97 11.42 10.78 3.19
CA ASN A 97 11.38 11.63 4.38
C ASN A 97 10.76 10.88 5.56
N LEU A 98 11.42 10.93 6.70
CA LEU A 98 10.91 10.47 7.99
C LEU A 98 10.56 11.68 8.85
N PHE A 99 9.30 11.78 9.25
CA PHE A 99 8.77 12.75 10.19
C PHE A 99 8.39 12.05 11.49
N LYS A 100 8.31 12.85 12.56
CA LYS A 100 7.61 12.49 13.78
C LYS A 100 6.49 13.48 14.00
N ALA A 101 5.36 13.02 14.50
CA ALA A 101 4.14 13.82 14.65
C ALA A 101 4.31 15.05 15.57
N ASP A 102 5.35 15.09 16.40
CA ASP A 102 5.71 16.18 17.31
C ASP A 102 6.82 17.10 16.74
N HIS A 103 7.40 16.78 15.59
CA HIS A 103 8.53 17.49 15.00
C HIS A 103 8.12 18.25 13.72
N LYS A 104 8.37 19.57 13.69
CA LYS A 104 8.06 20.42 12.52
C LYS A 104 8.87 20.10 11.27
N GLU A 105 10.10 19.65 11.45
CA GLU A 105 11.00 19.31 10.35
C GLU A 105 11.12 17.80 10.20
N ALA A 106 11.58 17.37 9.01
CA ALA A 106 11.91 15.96 8.79
C ALA A 106 12.99 15.54 9.79
N THR A 107 12.72 14.46 10.53
CA THR A 107 13.71 13.84 11.43
C THR A 107 14.86 13.25 10.63
N ARG A 108 14.57 12.74 9.42
CA ARG A 108 15.58 12.31 8.46
C ARG A 108 15.08 12.48 7.04
N THR A 109 15.95 12.95 6.16
CA THR A 109 15.71 12.99 4.71
C THR A 109 16.82 12.22 4.02
N ILE A 110 16.44 11.35 3.09
CA ILE A 110 17.35 10.61 2.22
C ILE A 110 17.02 11.02 0.79
N ASP A 111 17.98 11.68 0.16
CA ASP A 111 17.90 12.07 -1.24
C ASP A 111 18.56 10.99 -2.11
N ASN A 112 17.98 10.73 -3.28
CA ASN A 112 18.47 9.76 -4.26
C ASN A 112 18.66 8.33 -3.68
N ALA A 113 17.73 7.87 -2.84
CA ALA A 113 17.75 6.52 -2.26
C ALA A 113 17.62 5.40 -3.33
N ASP A 114 16.99 5.72 -4.45
CA ASP A 114 16.88 4.86 -5.63
C ASP A 114 16.87 5.72 -6.89
N SER A 115 17.47 5.21 -7.97
CA SER A 115 17.34 5.82 -9.30
C SER A 115 15.96 5.60 -9.93
N ASN A 116 15.22 4.60 -9.45
CA ASN A 116 13.89 4.27 -9.93
C ASN A 116 12.81 4.99 -9.14
N THR A 117 11.66 5.21 -9.77
CA THR A 117 10.50 5.83 -9.13
C THR A 117 9.87 4.87 -8.12
N PHE A 118 9.71 5.31 -6.87
CA PHE A 118 8.93 4.57 -5.88
C PHE A 118 7.45 4.66 -6.20
N HIS A 119 6.73 3.56 -6.02
CA HIS A 119 5.29 3.49 -6.21
C HIS A 119 4.53 3.30 -4.89
N ALA A 120 5.13 2.60 -3.92
CA ALA A 120 4.56 2.45 -2.59
C ALA A 120 5.65 2.10 -1.56
N ALA A 121 5.30 2.20 -0.28
CA ALA A 121 6.12 1.77 0.83
C ALA A 121 5.26 1.13 1.93
N THR A 122 5.87 0.38 2.83
CA THR A 122 5.28 -0.14 4.07
C THR A 122 6.33 -0.26 5.17
N PHE A 123 5.92 -0.21 6.44
CA PHE A 123 6.81 -0.51 7.56
C PHE A 123 6.96 -2.02 7.73
N LEU A 124 8.18 -2.53 7.80
CA LEU A 124 8.46 -3.92 8.23
C LEU A 124 8.46 -4.01 9.76
N GLN A 125 9.41 -3.30 10.37
CA GLN A 125 9.54 -3.13 11.81
C GLN A 125 10.19 -1.77 12.04
N THR A 126 9.57 -0.85 12.79
CA THR A 126 10.16 0.47 13.01
C THR A 126 11.61 0.39 13.54
N PRO A 127 12.57 1.16 12.98
CA PRO A 127 12.41 2.16 11.93
C PRO A 127 12.86 1.64 10.54
N GLU A 128 12.48 0.41 10.19
CA GLU A 128 12.71 -0.23 8.91
C GLU A 128 11.46 -0.19 8.03
N ILE A 129 11.63 0.29 6.79
CA ILE A 129 10.61 0.29 5.75
C ILE A 129 11.02 -0.60 4.59
N LEU A 130 10.02 -0.99 3.82
CA LEU A 130 10.14 -1.63 2.52
C LEU A 130 9.51 -0.72 1.47
N THR A 131 10.17 -0.57 0.32
CA THR A 131 9.70 0.21 -0.82
C THR A 131 9.52 -0.70 -2.03
N VAL A 132 8.59 -0.34 -2.92
CA VAL A 132 8.43 -0.95 -4.25
C VAL A 132 8.57 0.10 -5.33
N ASN A 133 9.12 -0.28 -6.49
CA ASN A 133 9.48 0.66 -7.54
C ASN A 133 8.99 0.27 -8.94
N SER A 134 9.20 1.18 -9.89
CA SER A 134 8.83 1.05 -11.30
C SER A 134 9.53 -0.08 -12.07
N THR A 135 10.49 -0.78 -11.47
CA THR A 135 11.20 -1.92 -12.08
C THR A 135 10.90 -3.24 -11.40
N GLY A 136 9.92 -3.27 -10.48
CA GLY A 136 9.50 -4.49 -9.81
C GLY A 136 10.41 -4.95 -8.69
N GLN A 137 11.22 -4.04 -8.15
CA GLN A 137 12.11 -4.34 -7.04
C GLN A 137 11.45 -3.96 -5.72
N LEU A 138 11.64 -4.82 -4.72
CA LEU A 138 11.41 -4.49 -3.31
C LEU A 138 12.76 -4.16 -2.70
N LYS A 139 12.84 -3.06 -1.95
CA LYS A 139 14.06 -2.66 -1.26
C LYS A 139 13.80 -2.17 0.16
N THR A 140 14.64 -2.57 1.11
CA THR A 140 14.51 -2.15 2.51
C THR A 140 15.39 -0.94 2.84
N LEU A 141 14.92 -0.16 3.80
CA LEU A 141 15.68 0.93 4.39
C LEU A 141 15.53 0.86 5.90
N ASP A 142 16.65 0.80 6.61
CA ASP A 142 16.69 1.01 8.06
C ASP A 142 17.16 2.44 8.34
N PHE A 143 16.28 3.26 8.95
CA PHE A 143 16.62 4.65 9.24
C PHE A 143 17.74 4.83 10.27
N ARG A 144 18.20 3.76 10.94
CA ARG A 144 19.38 3.79 11.84
C ARG A 144 20.70 3.74 11.07
N GLN A 145 20.70 3.21 9.85
CA GLN A 145 21.91 3.11 9.04
C GLN A 145 22.29 4.48 8.48
N GLN A 146 23.58 4.79 8.49
CA GLN A 146 24.11 6.09 8.04
C GLN A 146 24.18 6.24 6.51
N GLY A 147 23.96 5.14 5.76
CA GLY A 147 23.93 5.17 4.29
C GLY A 147 22.62 5.73 3.74
N ASN A 148 22.70 6.26 2.52
CA ASN A 148 21.53 6.71 1.75
C ASN A 148 20.99 5.61 0.83
N GLU A 149 21.75 4.54 0.63
CA GLU A 149 21.40 3.43 -0.24
C GLU A 149 20.44 2.46 0.44
N LEU A 150 19.48 1.97 -0.33
CA LEU A 150 18.58 0.92 0.11
C LEU A 150 19.29 -0.44 0.20
N SER A 151 19.02 -1.17 1.27
CA SER A 151 19.54 -2.51 1.52
C SER A 151 18.56 -3.60 1.03
N HIS A 152 19.07 -4.76 0.63
CA HIS A 152 18.29 -5.95 0.20
C HIS A 152 17.34 -5.74 -0.99
N ILE A 153 17.73 -6.26 -2.16
CA ILE A 153 16.91 -6.21 -3.38
C ILE A 153 16.21 -7.56 -3.58
N LEU A 154 14.88 -7.56 -3.53
CA LEU A 154 14.04 -8.67 -3.99
C LEU A 154 13.42 -8.28 -5.34
N SER A 155 13.24 -9.21 -6.27
CA SER A 155 12.71 -8.93 -7.60
C SER A 155 11.94 -10.12 -8.16
N LEU A 156 10.86 -9.83 -8.89
CA LEU A 156 9.89 -10.82 -9.34
C LEU A 156 10.46 -11.76 -10.41
N THR A 157 11.20 -11.20 -11.38
CA THR A 157 11.88 -11.90 -12.49
C THR A 157 12.86 -10.92 -13.19
N SER A 158 13.52 -11.34 -14.27
CA SER A 158 14.31 -10.48 -15.16
C SER A 158 13.49 -9.39 -15.87
N ASP A 159 12.18 -9.56 -15.98
CA ASP A 159 11.32 -8.79 -16.88
C ASP A 159 10.87 -7.43 -16.32
N ARG A 160 11.42 -7.01 -15.17
CA ARG A 160 11.28 -5.65 -14.60
C ARG A 160 9.87 -5.08 -14.63
N VAL A 161 8.88 -5.89 -14.26
CA VAL A 161 7.47 -5.49 -14.23
C VAL A 161 7.24 -4.51 -13.06
N PRO A 162 6.69 -3.30 -13.28
CA PRO A 162 6.43 -2.35 -12.20
C PRO A 162 5.54 -2.93 -11.09
N LEU A 163 5.88 -2.65 -9.83
CA LEU A 163 5.03 -2.93 -8.67
C LEU A 163 4.37 -1.64 -8.22
N HIS A 164 3.05 -1.65 -8.01
CA HIS A 164 2.27 -0.45 -7.69
C HIS A 164 1.87 -0.35 -6.23
N CYS A 165 1.76 -1.48 -5.54
CA CYS A 165 1.34 -1.53 -4.16
C CYS A 165 2.09 -2.59 -3.36
N VAL A 166 2.15 -2.36 -2.04
CA VAL A 166 2.73 -3.28 -1.08
C VAL A 166 1.98 -3.15 0.24
N ASP A 167 1.74 -4.28 0.89
CA ASP A 167 1.24 -4.32 2.26
C ASP A 167 1.92 -5.43 3.06
N ARG A 168 2.05 -5.20 4.38
CA ARG A 168 2.71 -6.14 5.30
C ARG A 168 1.66 -6.91 6.07
N HIS A 169 1.87 -8.21 6.19
CA HIS A 169 1.06 -9.04 7.06
C HIS A 169 1.09 -8.52 8.51
N PRO A 170 -0.06 -8.26 9.16
CA PRO A 170 -0.12 -7.55 10.43
C PRO A 170 0.65 -8.27 11.54
N ASN A 171 0.52 -9.60 11.60
CA ASN A 171 1.13 -10.44 12.65
C ASN A 171 2.51 -11.00 12.30
N GLN A 172 2.98 -10.88 11.05
CA GLN A 172 4.21 -11.52 10.58
C GLN A 172 5.04 -10.50 9.81
N GLN A 173 6.01 -9.88 10.47
CA GLN A 173 6.74 -8.72 9.94
C GLN A 173 7.53 -9.00 8.66
N HIS A 174 7.86 -10.27 8.42
CA HIS A 174 8.63 -10.72 7.27
C HIS A 174 7.76 -11.07 6.05
N VAL A 175 6.44 -11.11 6.19
CA VAL A 175 5.52 -11.47 5.11
C VAL A 175 4.95 -10.19 4.51
N VAL A 176 5.12 -10.04 3.19
CA VAL A 176 4.58 -8.91 2.43
C VAL A 176 3.87 -9.39 1.18
N ALA A 177 2.82 -8.67 0.80
CA ALA A 177 2.09 -8.86 -0.44
C ALA A 177 2.32 -7.66 -1.35
N THR A 178 2.46 -7.88 -2.65
CA THR A 178 2.63 -6.82 -3.64
C THR A 178 1.75 -7.05 -4.87
N GLY A 179 1.28 -5.97 -5.49
CA GLY A 179 0.55 -5.99 -6.75
C GLY A 179 1.33 -5.33 -7.88
N GLY A 180 1.36 -5.99 -9.04
CA GLY A 180 2.09 -5.55 -10.23
C GLY A 180 1.23 -4.91 -11.32
N GLN A 181 1.93 -4.34 -12.31
CA GLN A 181 1.37 -3.87 -13.58
C GLN A 181 0.69 -4.99 -14.38
N ASP A 182 1.12 -6.23 -14.18
CA ASP A 182 0.61 -7.44 -14.83
C ASP A 182 -0.62 -8.05 -14.12
N GLY A 183 -1.09 -7.44 -13.03
CA GLY A 183 -2.20 -7.95 -12.24
C GLY A 183 -1.87 -9.20 -11.42
N ILE A 184 -0.58 -9.50 -11.21
CA ILE A 184 -0.14 -10.61 -10.36
C ILE A 184 -0.04 -10.15 -8.91
N LEU A 185 -0.66 -10.92 -8.01
CA LEU A 185 -0.43 -10.84 -6.57
C LEU A 185 0.80 -11.70 -6.24
N SER A 186 1.83 -11.07 -5.69
CA SER A 186 3.06 -11.75 -5.26
C SER A 186 3.17 -11.74 -3.75
N ILE A 187 3.43 -12.90 -3.16
CA ILE A 187 3.68 -13.05 -1.72
C ILE A 187 5.16 -13.30 -1.49
N TRP A 188 5.75 -12.57 -0.54
CA TRP A 188 7.18 -12.62 -0.24
C TRP A 188 7.40 -12.94 1.23
N ASP A 189 8.42 -13.76 1.51
CA ASP A 189 9.09 -13.78 2.81
C ASP A 189 10.41 -13.02 2.63
N VAL A 190 10.52 -11.81 3.20
CA VAL A 190 11.70 -10.94 3.02
C VAL A 190 12.99 -11.55 3.59
N ARG A 191 12.90 -12.63 4.36
CA ARG A 191 14.06 -13.38 4.87
C ARG A 191 14.52 -14.47 3.90
N GLN A 192 13.70 -14.82 2.91
CA GLN A 192 13.93 -15.98 2.04
C GLN A 192 14.22 -15.55 0.60
N GLY A 193 15.49 -15.67 0.22
CA GLY A 193 15.92 -15.50 -1.18
C GLY A 193 15.63 -14.10 -1.73
N THR A 194 15.57 -14.00 -3.06
CA THR A 194 15.29 -12.75 -3.79
C THR A 194 14.00 -12.82 -4.61
N MET A 195 13.31 -13.95 -4.58
CA MET A 195 12.14 -14.25 -5.40
C MET A 195 10.92 -14.43 -4.48
N PRO A 196 9.70 -14.19 -4.97
CA PRO A 196 8.50 -14.41 -4.18
C PRO A 196 8.27 -15.90 -3.91
N VAL A 197 7.60 -16.17 -2.80
CA VAL A 197 7.23 -17.52 -2.37
C VAL A 197 6.05 -18.03 -3.21
N SER A 198 5.08 -17.16 -3.48
CA SER A 198 3.86 -17.48 -4.23
C SER A 198 3.55 -16.41 -5.26
N LEU A 199 3.13 -16.87 -6.45
CA LEU A 199 2.61 -16.04 -7.52
C LEU A 199 1.17 -16.44 -7.83
N LEU A 200 0.26 -15.49 -7.64
CA LEU A 200 -1.17 -15.67 -7.80
C LEU A 200 -1.63 -14.73 -8.89
N LYS A 201 -1.83 -15.27 -10.11
CA LYS A 201 -2.34 -14.47 -11.22
C LYS A 201 -3.79 -14.09 -10.92
N ALA A 202 -4.01 -12.81 -10.63
CA ALA A 202 -5.35 -12.31 -10.35
C ALA A 202 -6.06 -11.95 -11.66
N ARG A 203 -5.42 -11.07 -12.46
CA ARG A 203 -6.01 -10.42 -13.63
C ARG A 203 -4.97 -10.11 -14.71
N GLU A 204 -5.43 -9.46 -15.78
CA GLU A 204 -4.59 -9.02 -16.91
C GLU A 204 -4.43 -7.49 -16.95
N ALA A 205 -4.73 -6.80 -15.84
CA ALA A 205 -4.63 -5.36 -15.68
C ALA A 205 -3.95 -5.00 -14.35
N GLU A 206 -3.53 -3.75 -14.22
CA GLU A 206 -2.76 -3.24 -13.09
C GLU A 206 -3.48 -3.45 -11.76
N MET A 207 -2.74 -3.89 -10.74
CA MET A 207 -3.24 -3.95 -9.36
C MET A 207 -2.89 -2.67 -8.62
N TRP A 208 -3.91 -1.90 -8.22
CA TRP A 208 -3.70 -0.61 -7.57
C TRP A 208 -3.44 -0.72 -6.08
N GLU A 209 -4.17 -1.59 -5.37
CA GLU A 209 -3.98 -1.81 -3.93
C GLU A 209 -4.06 -3.27 -3.56
N VAL A 210 -3.36 -3.59 -2.48
CA VAL A 210 -3.41 -4.85 -1.76
C VAL A 210 -3.45 -4.52 -0.28
N HIS A 211 -4.35 -5.15 0.47
CA HIS A 211 -4.43 -5.01 1.93
C HIS A 211 -4.75 -6.35 2.57
N PHE A 212 -3.94 -6.76 3.54
CA PHE A 212 -4.33 -7.83 4.46
C PHE A 212 -5.46 -7.33 5.35
N HIS A 213 -6.39 -8.21 5.70
CA HIS A 213 -7.36 -7.89 6.73
C HIS A 213 -6.64 -7.69 8.09
N PRO A 214 -6.79 -6.54 8.77
CA PRO A 214 -5.97 -6.21 9.94
C PRO A 214 -6.06 -7.21 11.09
N SER A 215 -7.26 -7.72 11.38
CA SER A 215 -7.52 -8.64 12.50
C SER A 215 -7.63 -10.11 12.10
N ASN A 216 -7.70 -10.42 10.81
CA ASN A 216 -7.88 -11.79 10.30
C ASN A 216 -7.12 -11.98 8.98
N PRO A 217 -5.77 -11.99 9.03
CA PRO A 217 -4.93 -11.88 7.85
C PRO A 217 -4.88 -13.14 6.97
N ASP A 218 -5.68 -14.17 7.25
CA ASP A 218 -5.99 -15.21 6.27
C ASP A 218 -6.85 -14.66 5.12
N HIS A 219 -7.46 -13.48 5.29
CA HIS A 219 -8.11 -12.73 4.22
C HIS A 219 -7.25 -11.58 3.72
N LEU A 220 -7.29 -11.36 2.41
CA LEU A 220 -6.60 -10.28 1.71
C LEU A 220 -7.52 -9.70 0.63
N PHE A 221 -7.39 -8.40 0.36
CA PHE A 221 -8.21 -7.70 -0.63
C PHE A 221 -7.33 -6.99 -1.66
N THR A 222 -7.75 -7.01 -2.92
CA THR A 222 -7.05 -6.32 -4.00
C THR A 222 -8.01 -5.56 -4.89
N CYS A 223 -7.59 -4.41 -5.41
CA CYS A 223 -8.33 -3.67 -6.44
C CYS A 223 -7.49 -3.41 -7.69
N SER A 224 -8.14 -3.27 -8.85
CA SER A 224 -7.48 -3.24 -10.15
C SER A 224 -8.08 -2.23 -11.12
N GLU A 225 -7.28 -1.87 -12.12
CA GLU A 225 -7.65 -1.02 -13.26
C GLU A 225 -8.82 -1.60 -14.08
N ASP A 226 -8.97 -2.92 -14.12
CA ASP A 226 -10.09 -3.57 -14.83
C ASP A 226 -11.45 -3.43 -14.12
N GLY A 227 -11.49 -2.69 -13.00
CA GLY A 227 -12.67 -2.45 -12.19
C GLY A 227 -12.97 -3.57 -11.19
N SER A 228 -12.05 -4.50 -10.98
CA SER A 228 -12.24 -5.59 -10.03
C SER A 228 -11.87 -5.20 -8.61
N LEU A 229 -12.68 -5.68 -7.67
CA LEU A 229 -12.35 -5.74 -6.24
C LEU A 229 -12.48 -7.20 -5.80
N TRP A 230 -11.36 -7.78 -5.38
CA TRP A 230 -11.26 -9.20 -5.04
C TRP A 230 -11.02 -9.40 -3.56
N HIS A 231 -11.70 -10.38 -3.01
CA HIS A 231 -11.43 -10.98 -1.71
C HIS A 231 -10.74 -12.32 -1.94
N TRP A 232 -9.61 -12.50 -1.27
CA TRP A 232 -8.81 -13.70 -1.28
C TRP A 232 -8.87 -14.31 0.11
N ASP A 233 -9.23 -15.58 0.19
CA ASP A 233 -9.37 -16.32 1.43
C ASP A 233 -8.39 -17.51 1.43
N ALA A 234 -7.35 -17.41 2.24
CA ALA A 234 -6.36 -18.45 2.46
C ALA A 234 -6.63 -19.25 3.74
N SER A 235 -7.80 -19.09 4.37
CA SER A 235 -8.16 -19.83 5.57
C SER A 235 -8.21 -21.32 5.26
N THR A 236 -7.67 -22.11 6.20
CA THR A 236 -7.60 -23.58 6.07
C THR A 236 -8.90 -24.21 6.57
N ASP A 237 -10.06 -23.73 6.12
CA ASP A 237 -11.31 -24.37 6.48
C ASP A 237 -11.52 -25.59 5.57
N VAL A 238 -11.14 -26.76 6.07
CA VAL A 238 -11.62 -28.03 5.52
C VAL A 238 -12.76 -28.53 6.40
N PRO A 239 -14.02 -28.10 6.20
CA PRO A 239 -15.11 -29.00 6.45
C PRO A 239 -15.11 -30.01 5.30
N GLU A 240 -14.55 -31.20 5.55
CA GLU A 240 -15.02 -32.36 4.81
C GLU A 240 -16.55 -32.38 4.97
N LYS A 241 -17.26 -32.12 3.87
CA LYS A 241 -18.72 -32.25 3.66
C LYS A 241 -19.50 -30.92 3.69
N LEU A 242 -19.75 -30.39 2.49
CA LEU A 242 -21.09 -30.07 1.98
C LEU A 242 -20.98 -29.66 0.49
N SER A 243 -20.83 -30.67 -0.37
CA SER A 243 -21.43 -30.56 -1.69
C SER A 243 -22.94 -30.54 -1.46
N LEU A 244 -23.59 -29.45 -1.87
CA LEU A 244 -24.95 -29.35 -2.44
C LEU A 244 -25.51 -27.93 -2.15
N PHE A 245 -25.75 -27.20 -3.24
CA PHE A 245 -26.44 -25.91 -3.38
C PHE A 245 -25.65 -24.64 -3.02
N HIS A 246 -25.23 -23.88 -4.04
CA HIS A 246 -25.87 -22.60 -4.43
C HIS A 246 -25.50 -22.24 -5.88
N GLN A 247 -26.52 -21.94 -6.68
CA GLN A 247 -26.41 -21.39 -8.03
C GLN A 247 -26.13 -19.88 -7.97
N GLY A 248 -25.30 -19.37 -8.87
CA GLY A 248 -25.41 -17.97 -9.31
C GLY A 248 -24.25 -17.02 -9.03
N GLY A 249 -23.01 -17.49 -8.81
CA GLY A 249 -21.82 -16.64 -8.77
C GLY A 249 -20.65 -17.34 -9.45
N LYS A 250 -19.90 -16.65 -10.32
CA LYS A 250 -18.67 -17.19 -10.94
C LYS A 250 -17.56 -17.23 -9.88
N SER A 251 -17.50 -18.30 -9.09
CA SER A 251 -16.34 -18.62 -8.25
C SER A 251 -15.22 -19.15 -9.17
N SER A 252 -14.06 -18.51 -9.16
CA SER A 252 -12.89 -18.95 -9.92
C SER A 252 -11.83 -19.48 -8.96
N THR A 253 -11.61 -20.79 -8.97
CA THR A 253 -10.52 -21.43 -8.23
C THR A 253 -9.25 -21.38 -9.08
N PHE A 254 -8.19 -20.76 -8.58
CA PHE A 254 -6.89 -20.71 -9.26
C PHE A 254 -5.84 -21.50 -8.48
N LEU A 255 -4.96 -22.18 -9.21
CA LEU A 255 -3.84 -22.93 -8.65
C LEU A 255 -2.64 -21.99 -8.46
N SER A 256 -2.07 -21.96 -7.26
CA SER A 256 -0.83 -21.24 -6.95
C SER A 256 0.37 -21.89 -7.61
N GLN A 257 1.22 -21.11 -8.26
CA GLN A 257 2.56 -21.57 -8.67
C GLN A 257 3.56 -21.18 -7.57
N SER A 258 3.98 -22.16 -6.77
CA SER A 258 5.02 -21.97 -5.74
C SER A 258 6.41 -22.25 -6.33
N ILE A 259 7.39 -21.36 -6.09
CA ILE A 259 8.78 -21.59 -6.48
C ILE A 259 9.53 -22.18 -5.28
N SER A 260 9.87 -23.47 -5.32
CA SER A 260 10.50 -24.15 -4.17
C SER A 260 12.02 -23.96 -4.14
N ASN A 261 12.55 -23.32 -3.09
CA ASN A 261 13.96 -23.40 -2.69
C ASN A 261 14.03 -23.74 -1.19
N GLN A 262 14.29 -25.01 -0.83
CA GLN A 262 14.30 -25.46 0.56
C GLN A 262 15.64 -25.25 1.27
N ALA A 263 15.59 -24.71 2.49
CA ALA A 263 16.45 -25.13 3.61
C ALA A 263 15.61 -25.20 4.90
N ASN A 264 15.76 -26.30 5.65
CA ASN A 264 15.00 -26.66 6.85
C ASN A 264 14.87 -25.53 7.89
N VAL A 265 13.65 -25.05 8.15
CA VAL A 265 13.34 -24.16 9.28
C VAL A 265 12.23 -24.79 10.13
N ARG A 266 12.46 -24.83 11.44
CA ARG A 266 11.58 -25.38 12.48
C ARG A 266 10.19 -24.71 12.41
N GLN A 267 9.12 -25.50 12.59
CA GLN A 267 7.71 -25.10 12.58
C GLN A 267 7.39 -24.01 13.62
N SER A 268 7.69 -22.76 13.28
CA SER A 268 6.87 -21.60 13.66
C SER A 268 5.59 -21.66 12.84
N VAL A 269 4.47 -21.18 13.36
CA VAL A 269 3.20 -21.08 12.62
C VAL A 269 3.47 -20.34 11.30
N ILE A 270 3.53 -21.08 10.19
CA ILE A 270 3.76 -20.53 8.86
C ILE A 270 2.45 -19.87 8.44
N SER A 271 2.51 -18.62 7.95
CA SER A 271 1.33 -17.97 7.35
C SER A 271 0.71 -18.89 6.30
N SER A 272 -0.62 -18.96 6.22
CA SER A 272 -1.33 -19.69 5.18
C SER A 272 -0.85 -19.29 3.77
N TRP A 273 -0.49 -18.01 3.62
CA TRP A 273 0.07 -17.40 2.40
C TRP A 273 1.49 -17.87 2.01
N LEU A 274 2.24 -18.46 2.95
CA LEU A 274 3.57 -19.02 2.73
C LEU A 274 3.57 -20.55 2.58
N SER A 275 2.40 -21.19 2.66
CA SER A 275 2.32 -22.64 2.52
C SER A 275 2.66 -23.07 1.09
N THR A 276 3.68 -23.92 0.94
CA THR A 276 4.05 -24.52 -0.35
C THR A 276 3.37 -25.87 -0.59
N ASP A 277 2.49 -26.31 0.33
CA ASP A 277 1.80 -27.59 0.23
C ASP A 277 0.51 -27.42 -0.60
N PRO A 278 0.45 -27.92 -1.85
CA PRO A 278 -0.72 -27.73 -2.71
C PRO A 278 -1.98 -28.43 -2.18
N ALA A 279 -1.86 -29.40 -1.26
CA ALA A 279 -3.02 -30.03 -0.62
C ALA A 279 -3.62 -29.15 0.49
N LYS A 280 -2.82 -28.26 1.08
CA LYS A 280 -3.23 -27.33 2.15
C LYS A 280 -3.40 -25.89 1.68
N HIS A 281 -2.89 -25.56 0.50
CA HIS A 281 -2.87 -24.23 -0.06
C HIS A 281 -4.01 -24.09 -1.09
N ARG A 282 -5.25 -24.01 -0.60
CA ARG A 282 -6.39 -23.57 -1.41
C ARG A 282 -6.70 -22.13 -1.04
N ILE A 283 -6.61 -21.25 -2.03
CA ILE A 283 -7.02 -19.86 -1.89
C ILE A 283 -8.33 -19.71 -2.65
N GLU A 284 -9.39 -19.36 -1.95
CA GLU A 284 -10.67 -19.02 -2.55
C GLU A 284 -10.66 -17.54 -2.95
N ILE A 285 -11.28 -17.23 -4.10
CA ILE A 285 -11.26 -15.89 -4.66
C ILE A 285 -12.68 -15.49 -5.05
N THR A 286 -13.14 -14.37 -4.50
CA THR A 286 -14.47 -13.84 -4.74
C THR A 286 -14.39 -12.41 -5.24
N SER A 287 -15.09 -12.12 -6.35
CA SER A 287 -15.27 -10.75 -6.84
C SER A 287 -16.39 -10.08 -6.05
N LEU A 288 -16.08 -8.96 -5.38
CA LEU A 288 -17.02 -8.22 -4.54
C LEU A 288 -17.83 -7.17 -5.30
N LEU A 289 -17.36 -6.75 -6.49
CA LEU A 289 -18.05 -5.78 -7.34
C LEU A 289 -18.66 -6.41 -8.60
N PRO A 290 -19.71 -5.78 -9.17
CA PRO A 290 -20.29 -6.21 -10.45
C PRO A 290 -19.32 -6.12 -11.62
N SER A 291 -19.52 -6.94 -12.65
CA SER A 291 -18.61 -7.11 -13.81
C SER A 291 -18.57 -5.94 -14.80
N ARG A 292 -18.92 -4.71 -14.40
CA ARG A 292 -18.92 -3.50 -15.23
C ARG A 292 -18.47 -2.24 -14.48
N SER A 293 -17.75 -2.39 -13.38
CA SER A 293 -17.13 -1.22 -12.76
C SER A 293 -16.05 -0.63 -13.67
N LEU A 294 -15.85 0.68 -13.61
CA LEU A 294 -14.59 1.30 -14.03
C LEU A 294 -13.52 1.00 -12.96
N SER A 295 -12.27 1.41 -13.24
CA SER A 295 -11.10 1.23 -12.37
C SER A 295 -11.44 1.44 -10.88
N VAL A 296 -11.02 0.49 -10.05
CA VAL A 296 -11.15 0.58 -8.58
C VAL A 296 -9.80 1.02 -8.05
N ASN A 297 -9.69 2.29 -7.68
CA ASN A 297 -8.41 2.96 -7.43
C ASN A 297 -7.86 2.75 -6.02
N SER A 298 -8.76 2.59 -5.06
CA SER A 298 -8.41 2.46 -3.65
C SER A 298 -9.48 1.69 -2.88
N LEU A 299 -9.04 0.94 -1.88
CA LEU A 299 -9.87 0.22 -0.94
C LEU A 299 -9.31 0.38 0.48
N ASP A 300 -10.18 0.26 1.47
CA ASP A 300 -9.79 0.10 2.86
C ASP A 300 -10.71 -0.93 3.53
N VAL A 301 -10.15 -1.68 4.48
CA VAL A 301 -10.86 -2.76 5.18
C VAL A 301 -10.56 -2.68 6.67
N LEU A 302 -11.63 -2.68 7.46
CA LEU A 302 -11.55 -2.70 8.91
C LEU A 302 -12.74 -3.48 9.46
N ASP A 303 -12.44 -4.53 10.23
CA ASP A 303 -13.44 -5.43 10.80
C ASP A 303 -14.39 -5.93 9.69
N PRO A 304 -15.74 -6.02 9.82
CA PRO A 304 -16.56 -6.52 8.72
C PRO A 304 -16.78 -5.47 7.61
N CYS A 305 -16.15 -4.29 7.69
CA CYS A 305 -16.39 -3.18 6.80
C CYS A 305 -15.31 -3.07 5.73
N LEU A 306 -15.74 -2.86 4.48
CA LEU A 306 -14.88 -2.50 3.36
C LEU A 306 -15.46 -1.28 2.67
N VAL A 307 -14.58 -0.35 2.29
CA VAL A 307 -14.91 0.79 1.44
C VAL A 307 -13.97 0.78 0.23
N CYS A 308 -14.48 1.14 -0.95
CA CYS A 308 -13.62 1.37 -2.11
C CYS A 308 -14.14 2.50 -3.00
N GLY A 309 -13.22 3.17 -3.69
CA GLY A 309 -13.50 4.26 -4.63
C GLY A 309 -13.17 3.87 -6.07
N THR A 310 -13.95 4.38 -7.03
CA THR A 310 -13.82 4.03 -8.45
C THR A 310 -13.80 5.26 -9.36
N ASP A 311 -13.30 5.09 -10.58
CA ASP A 311 -13.34 6.10 -11.65
C ASP A 311 -14.75 6.44 -12.14
N ALA A 312 -15.76 5.67 -11.72
CA ALA A 312 -17.17 5.97 -12.01
C ALA A 312 -17.75 7.05 -11.07
N GLU A 313 -16.90 7.83 -10.39
CA GLU A 313 -17.29 8.80 -9.36
C GLU A 313 -18.13 8.16 -8.24
N ALA A 314 -17.90 6.87 -7.97
CA ALA A 314 -18.68 6.07 -7.04
C ALA A 314 -17.83 5.55 -5.88
N ILE A 315 -18.44 5.53 -4.69
CA ILE A 315 -17.93 4.88 -3.48
C ILE A 315 -18.83 3.69 -3.15
N TYR A 316 -18.22 2.52 -2.95
CA TYR A 316 -18.92 1.33 -2.49
C TYR A 316 -18.57 1.06 -1.03
N VAL A 317 -19.56 0.65 -0.25
CA VAL A 317 -19.39 0.30 1.17
C VAL A 317 -20.07 -1.03 1.44
N ALA A 318 -19.31 -2.03 1.89
CA ALA A 318 -19.81 -3.25 2.49
C ALA A 318 -19.62 -3.14 4.02
N ARG A 319 -20.65 -3.49 4.80
CA ARG A 319 -20.58 -3.45 6.28
C ARG A 319 -20.58 -4.84 6.93
N TYR A 320 -20.75 -5.88 6.12
CA TYR A 320 -20.86 -7.27 6.54
C TYR A 320 -20.17 -8.17 5.50
N LEU A 321 -18.84 -8.23 5.52
CA LEU A 321 -18.07 -9.06 4.58
C LEU A 321 -18.22 -10.57 4.80
N PHE A 322 -18.50 -10.99 6.04
CA PHE A 322 -18.46 -12.41 6.45
C PHE A 322 -19.82 -12.98 6.89
N SER A 323 -20.93 -12.34 6.51
CA SER A 323 -22.30 -12.72 6.91
C SER A 323 -22.97 -13.67 5.95
#